data_AF-X1RVW4-F1
#
_entry.id   AF-X1RVW4-F1
#
_cell.length_a   1.000
_cell.length_b   1.000
_cell.length_c   1.000
_cell.angle_alpha   90.00
_cell.angle_beta   90.00
_cell.angle_gamma   90.00
#
_symmetry.space_group_name_H-M   'P 1'
#
loop_
_entity.id
_entity.type
_entity.pdbx_description
1 polymer ?
#
loop_
_entity_poly.entity_id
_entity_poly.type
_entity_poly.pdbx_seq_one_letter_code
_entity_poly.pdbx_strand_id
1 'polypeptide(L)'
;DVDMIKDIVSGGTIQYRKLYSRAHELIVQFKLVNLSQQEPNADCDAGFRRRAIIAECRSRFIDETYPDCPDDWSGEDDYERRIFPVDYSVSKKIKTESYKLGLVKYLMEFSCEKITIPIAVKNETTAAMDALDNIRSSLEEIYVITGNPIHILGKEKIHTMIRDEFNSDRSMNNKLKTYGITYNKSKRCPKNGSKGIYLGIRLKLDDE
;
A
#
# COMPACT_ATOMS: atom_id res chain seq x y z
N ASP A 1 4.64 2.16 13.77
CA ASP A 1 4.81 3.41 12.99
C ASP A 1 3.78 3.70 11.91
N VAL A 2 3.17 2.69 11.28
CA VAL A 2 2.11 2.91 10.28
C VAL A 2 0.93 3.73 10.81
N ASP A 3 0.55 3.55 12.08
CA ASP A 3 -0.54 4.33 12.69
C ASP A 3 -0.18 5.80 12.88
N MET A 4 1.07 6.12 13.21
CA MET A 4 1.55 7.50 13.26
C MET A 4 1.46 8.17 11.87
N ILE A 5 1.78 7.43 10.80
CA ILE A 5 1.64 7.92 9.43
C ILE A 5 0.15 8.16 9.09
N LYS A 6 -0.76 7.27 9.50
CA LYS A 6 -2.20 7.46 9.32
C LYS A 6 -2.69 8.71 10.03
N ASP A 7 -2.20 8.98 11.25
CA ASP A 7 -2.56 10.15 12.05
C ASP A 7 -2.02 11.45 11.44
N ILE A 8 -0.77 11.42 10.96
CA ILE A 8 -0.14 12.52 10.20
C ILE A 8 -0.98 12.86 8.95
N VAL A 9 -1.27 11.87 8.11
CA VAL A 9 -1.96 12.11 6.82
C VAL A 9 -3.42 12.56 7.01
N SER A 10 -4.06 12.17 8.12
CA SER A 10 -5.43 12.58 8.44
C SER A 10 -5.53 14.04 8.91
N GLY A 11 -4.41 14.74 9.12
CA GLY A 11 -4.39 16.16 9.48
C GLY A 11 -4.67 16.44 10.97
N GLY A 12 -4.26 15.54 11.86
CA GLY A 12 -4.44 15.68 13.31
C GLY A 12 -3.42 16.58 14.00
N THR A 13 -3.54 16.66 15.32
CA THR A 13 -2.51 17.18 16.22
C THR A 13 -1.61 16.04 16.70
N ILE A 14 -0.30 16.23 16.63
CA ILE A 14 0.68 15.27 17.13
C ILE A 14 1.34 15.85 18.37
N GLN A 15 1.43 15.04 19.40
CA GLN A 15 2.21 15.35 20.59
C GLN A 15 3.70 15.20 20.27
N TYR A 16 4.40 16.33 20.23
CA TYR A 16 5.84 16.39 20.01
C TYR A 16 6.53 16.87 21.28
N ARG A 17 7.60 16.18 21.68
CA ARG A 17 8.46 16.61 22.77
C ARG A 17 9.86 16.85 22.23
N LYS A 18 10.28 18.12 22.19
CA LYS A 18 11.69 18.44 21.92
C LYS A 18 12.52 17.90 23.08
N LEU A 19 13.73 17.42 22.80
CA LEU A 19 14.63 16.95 23.84
C LEU A 19 14.77 18.04 24.91
N TYR A 20 14.57 17.68 26.19
CA TYR A 20 14.54 18.59 27.35
C TYR A 20 13.45 19.68 27.37
N SER A 21 12.39 19.58 26.54
CA SER A 21 11.22 20.46 26.63
C SER A 21 9.99 19.75 27.23
N ARG A 22 8.97 20.55 27.52
CA ARG A 22 7.60 20.07 27.77
C ARG A 22 6.98 19.57 26.45
N ALA A 23 5.98 18.70 26.55
CA ALA A 23 5.25 18.25 25.37
C ALA A 23 4.46 19.42 24.77
N HIS A 24 4.45 19.49 23.44
CA HIS A 24 3.74 20.48 22.65
C HIS A 24 2.85 19.77 21.64
N GLU A 25 1.70 20.36 21.33
CA GLU A 25 0.84 19.89 20.25
C GLU A 25 1.21 20.60 18.95
N LEU A 26 1.42 19.83 17.89
CA LEU A 26 1.75 20.34 16.57
C LEU A 26 0.63 19.94 15.60
N ILE A 27 0.03 20.93 14.95
CA ILE A 27 -0.98 20.70 13.90
C ILE A 27 -0.24 20.28 12.62
N VAL A 28 -0.61 19.13 12.07
CA VAL A 28 0.03 18.63 10.84
C VAL A 28 -0.52 19.35 9.62
N GLN A 29 0.33 20.09 8.92
CA GLN A 29 -0.01 20.80 7.69
C GLN A 29 0.76 20.34 6.45
N PHE A 30 1.62 19.33 6.59
CA PHE A 30 2.48 18.87 5.51
C PHE A 30 1.97 17.60 4.84
N LYS A 31 2.41 17.37 3.59
CA LYS A 31 2.24 16.10 2.89
C LYS A 31 3.51 15.28 3.05
N LEU A 32 3.36 14.02 3.49
CA LEU A 32 4.49 13.11 3.64
C LEU A 32 4.76 12.43 2.30
N VAL A 33 5.98 12.59 1.79
CA VAL A 33 6.50 11.86 0.64
C VAL A 33 7.68 11.03 1.13
N ASN A 34 7.62 9.72 0.90
CA ASN A 34 8.71 8.80 1.24
C ASN A 34 9.24 8.17 -0.05
N LEU A 35 10.56 8.14 -0.19
CA LEU A 35 11.27 7.54 -1.31
C LEU A 35 12.16 6.44 -0.74
N SER A 36 11.98 5.23 -1.26
CA SER A 36 12.71 4.04 -0.81
C SER A 36 13.12 3.23 -2.02
N GLN A 37 14.30 2.59 -1.92
CA GLN A 37 14.75 1.58 -2.89
C GLN A 37 14.21 0.18 -2.57
N GLN A 38 13.58 0.03 -1.40
CA GLN A 38 12.98 -1.22 -0.94
C GLN A 38 11.47 -1.04 -0.79
N GLU A 39 10.76 -2.17 -0.89
CA GLU A 39 9.34 -2.21 -0.58
C GLU A 39 9.07 -1.66 0.83
N PRO A 40 7.98 -0.90 1.02
CA PRO A 40 7.66 -0.36 2.33
C PRO A 40 7.37 -1.51 3.31
N ASN A 41 8.20 -1.61 4.35
CA ASN A 41 7.99 -2.53 5.48
C ASN A 41 6.86 -1.99 6.38
N ALA A 42 5.63 -2.03 5.88
CA ALA A 42 4.45 -1.47 6.51
C ALA A 42 3.23 -2.35 6.25
N ASP A 43 2.45 -2.64 7.30
CA ASP A 43 1.14 -3.28 7.15
C ASP A 43 0.20 -2.39 6.33
N CYS A 44 0.01 -2.75 5.06
CA CYS A 44 -0.80 -2.04 4.09
C CYS A 44 -2.30 -2.33 4.27
N ASP A 45 -2.82 -2.09 5.47
CA ASP A 45 -4.24 -2.26 5.79
C ASP A 45 -5.14 -1.28 5.00
N ALA A 46 -6.45 -1.55 4.98
CA ALA A 46 -7.41 -0.69 4.29
C ALA A 46 -7.44 0.77 4.81
N GLY A 47 -6.92 1.04 6.00
CA GLY A 47 -6.74 2.40 6.53
C GLY A 47 -5.55 3.11 5.88
N PHE A 48 -4.44 2.42 5.70
CA PHE A 48 -3.25 2.90 5.01
C PHE A 48 -3.52 3.10 3.52
N ARG A 49 -4.17 2.13 2.85
CA ARG A 49 -4.51 2.20 1.41
C ARG A 49 -5.39 3.39 1.03
N ARG A 50 -6.21 3.90 1.95
CA ARG A 50 -7.04 5.10 1.75
C ARG A 50 -6.25 6.42 1.84
N ARG A 51 -5.04 6.38 2.40
CA ARG A 51 -4.24 7.55 2.77
C ARG A 51 -2.91 7.64 2.02
N ALA A 52 -2.38 6.50 1.59
CA ALA A 52 -1.10 6.40 0.92
C ALA A 52 -1.27 5.93 -0.53
N ILE A 53 -0.41 6.45 -1.41
CA ILE A 53 -0.23 5.98 -2.78
C ILE A 53 1.20 5.42 -2.82
N ILE A 54 1.32 4.14 -3.15
CA ILE A 54 2.63 3.51 -3.38
C ILE A 54 2.81 3.43 -4.88
N ALA A 55 3.78 4.16 -5.40
CA ALA A 55 4.13 4.15 -6.81
C ALA A 55 5.53 3.55 -6.97
N GLU A 56 5.65 2.53 -7.81
CA GLU A 56 6.93 1.96 -8.18
C GLU A 56 7.46 2.71 -9.41
N CYS A 57 8.60 3.39 -9.25
CA CYS A 57 9.28 4.03 -10.36
C CYS A 57 10.31 3.08 -10.95
N ARG A 58 9.95 2.41 -12.05
CA ARG A 58 10.85 1.48 -12.76
C ARG A 58 11.84 2.15 -13.70
N SER A 59 11.57 3.39 -14.09
CA SER A 59 12.46 4.14 -14.97
C SER A 59 13.75 4.50 -14.23
N ARG A 60 14.89 4.30 -14.89
CA ARG A 60 16.20 4.56 -14.32
C ARG A 60 16.87 5.68 -15.12
N PHE A 61 17.40 6.66 -14.40
CA PHE A 61 18.30 7.65 -14.96
C PHE A 61 19.72 7.24 -14.59
N ILE A 62 20.50 6.80 -15.57
CA ILE A 62 21.87 6.30 -15.35
C ILE A 62 22.87 7.05 -16.22
N ASP A 63 24.13 6.99 -15.82
CA ASP A 63 25.26 7.36 -16.65
C ASP A 63 26.23 6.16 -16.75
N GLU A 64 27.30 6.32 -17.51
CA GLU A 64 28.32 5.28 -17.70
C GLU A 64 29.01 4.88 -16.38
N THR A 65 28.88 5.67 -15.31
CA THR A 65 29.48 5.38 -14.00
C THR A 65 28.53 4.65 -13.05
N TYR A 66 27.28 4.42 -13.46
CA TYR A 66 26.29 3.76 -12.63
C TYR A 66 26.60 2.25 -12.51
N PRO A 67 26.57 1.66 -11.30
CA PRO A 67 26.98 0.26 -11.08
C PRO A 67 26.20 -0.77 -11.90
N ASP A 68 24.94 -0.47 -12.21
CA ASP A 68 24.03 -1.35 -12.96
C ASP A 68 23.80 -0.87 -14.40
N CYS A 69 24.74 -0.11 -14.95
CA CYS A 69 24.70 0.31 -16.34
C CYS A 69 24.90 -0.92 -17.26
N PRO A 70 23.98 -1.21 -18.20
CA PRO A 70 24.18 -2.34 -19.10
C PRO A 70 25.38 -2.10 -20.02
N ASP A 71 26.25 -3.11 -20.14
CA ASP A 71 27.43 -3.06 -21.01
C ASP A 71 27.09 -2.78 -22.49
N ASP A 72 25.87 -3.11 -22.91
CA ASP A 72 25.35 -2.93 -24.27
C ASP A 72 24.56 -1.62 -24.48
N TRP A 73 24.45 -0.77 -23.45
CA TRP A 73 23.69 0.47 -23.56
C TRP A 73 24.48 1.56 -24.31
N SER A 74 23.84 2.17 -25.31
CA SER A 74 24.46 3.17 -26.20
C SER A 74 24.59 4.57 -25.60
N GLY A 75 24.08 4.79 -24.38
CA GLY A 75 23.98 6.13 -23.77
C GLY A 75 22.79 6.97 -24.28
N GLU A 76 21.95 6.40 -25.15
CA GLU A 76 20.71 7.03 -25.66
C GLU A 76 19.46 6.55 -24.89
N ASP A 77 18.33 7.20 -25.09
CA ASP A 77 17.05 6.80 -24.48
C ASP A 77 16.65 5.37 -24.89
N ASP A 78 16.56 4.47 -23.91
CA ASP A 78 16.04 3.12 -24.09
C ASP A 78 14.64 3.03 -23.45
N TYR A 79 13.63 3.21 -24.29
CA TYR A 79 12.22 3.20 -23.89
C TYR A 79 11.73 1.81 -23.47
N GLU A 80 12.34 0.72 -23.98
CA GLU A 80 11.94 -0.65 -23.66
C GLU A 80 12.43 -1.04 -22.26
N ARG A 81 13.71 -0.82 -21.97
CA ARG A 81 14.31 -1.08 -20.65
C ARG A 81 14.04 0.05 -19.66
N ARG A 82 13.41 1.15 -20.10
CA ARG A 82 13.13 2.39 -19.35
C ARG A 82 14.39 2.99 -18.75
N ILE A 83 15.46 3.02 -19.54
CA ILE A 83 16.77 3.56 -19.16
C ILE A 83 16.96 4.87 -19.91
N PHE A 84 17.26 5.93 -19.17
CA PHE A 84 17.43 7.27 -19.72
C PHE A 84 18.78 7.85 -19.25
N PRO A 85 19.48 8.61 -20.10
CA PRO A 85 20.71 9.28 -19.70
C PRO A 85 20.43 10.37 -18.66
N VAL A 86 21.27 10.45 -17.63
CA VAL A 86 21.20 11.52 -16.64
C VAL A 86 21.51 12.87 -17.30
N ASP A 87 20.51 13.75 -17.38
CA ASP A 87 20.74 15.13 -17.81
C ASP A 87 21.30 15.99 -16.67
N TYR A 88 22.62 16.03 -16.57
CA TYR A 88 23.35 16.90 -15.65
C TYR A 88 23.14 18.40 -15.91
N SER A 89 22.65 18.81 -17.09
CA SER A 89 22.39 20.21 -17.41
C SER A 89 21.22 20.79 -16.59
N VAL A 90 20.20 19.98 -16.30
CA VAL A 90 19.04 20.40 -15.51
C VAL A 90 19.47 20.75 -14.08
N SER A 91 20.31 19.91 -13.47
CA SER A 91 20.85 20.16 -12.12
C SER A 91 21.64 21.48 -12.04
N LYS A 92 22.34 21.84 -13.12
CA LYS A 92 23.07 23.13 -13.22
C LYS A 92 22.12 24.31 -13.39
N LYS A 93 21.05 24.16 -14.18
CA LYS A 93 20.03 25.20 -14.42
C LYS A 93 19.18 25.49 -13.18
N ILE A 94 18.88 24.47 -12.36
CA ILE A 94 18.07 24.59 -11.13
C ILE A 94 18.82 25.30 -9.98
N LYS A 95 20.12 25.62 -10.12
CA LYS A 95 20.87 26.34 -9.08
C LYS A 95 20.42 27.79 -8.88
N THR A 96 19.90 28.43 -9.93
CA THR A 96 19.40 29.81 -9.88
C THR A 96 17.92 29.87 -9.52
N GLU A 97 17.56 30.75 -8.58
CA GLU A 97 16.16 30.92 -8.12
C GLU A 97 15.18 31.24 -9.25
N SER A 98 15.61 32.00 -10.25
CA SER A 98 14.80 32.34 -11.43
C SER A 98 14.35 31.09 -12.21
N TYR A 99 15.24 30.09 -12.34
CA TYR A 99 14.92 28.83 -13.02
C TYR A 99 14.02 27.94 -12.15
N LYS A 100 14.21 27.93 -10.82
CA LYS A 100 13.31 27.23 -9.90
C LYS A 100 11.90 27.79 -9.98
N LEU A 101 11.76 29.12 -9.90
CA LEU A 101 10.48 29.82 -10.01
C LEU A 101 9.86 29.66 -11.40
N GLY A 102 10.68 29.67 -12.46
CA GLY A 102 10.22 29.40 -13.83
C GLY A 102 9.67 27.98 -14.01
N LEU A 103 10.36 26.98 -13.43
CA LEU A 103 9.88 25.59 -13.43
C LEU A 103 8.59 25.43 -12.63
N VAL A 104 8.50 26.02 -11.43
CA VAL A 104 7.27 26.02 -10.61
C VAL A 104 6.12 26.70 -11.37
N LYS A 105 6.37 27.85 -12.00
CA LYS A 105 5.38 28.55 -12.83
C LYS A 105 4.91 27.68 -13.98
N TYR A 106 5.82 27.04 -14.72
CA TYR A 106 5.49 26.14 -15.82
C TYR A 106 4.63 24.96 -15.33
N LEU A 107 5.03 24.31 -14.23
CA LEU A 107 4.27 23.22 -13.61
C LEU A 107 2.89 23.67 -13.09
N MET A 108 2.77 24.91 -12.62
CA MET A 108 1.51 25.49 -12.18
C MET A 108 0.61 25.97 -13.33
N GLU A 109 1.18 26.40 -14.45
CA GLU A 109 0.44 26.85 -15.64
C GLU A 109 -0.28 25.68 -16.32
N PHE A 110 0.26 24.47 -16.18
CA PHE A 110 -0.40 23.21 -16.52
C PHE A 110 -1.01 22.51 -15.30
N SER A 111 -1.41 23.25 -14.25
CA SER A 111 -2.05 22.64 -13.10
C SER A 111 -3.35 21.95 -13.56
N CYS A 112 -3.31 20.62 -13.67
CA CYS A 112 -4.52 19.84 -13.91
C CYS A 112 -5.53 20.17 -12.80
N GLU A 113 -6.71 20.68 -13.18
CA GLU A 113 -7.80 21.00 -12.24
C GLU A 113 -8.18 19.81 -11.34
N LYS A 114 -7.87 18.58 -11.78
CA LYS A 114 -7.82 17.37 -10.96
C LYS A 114 -6.64 16.51 -11.37
N ILE A 115 -5.69 16.32 -10.44
CA ILE A 115 -4.71 15.24 -10.52
C ILE A 115 -5.47 13.94 -10.23
N THR A 116 -5.84 13.21 -11.26
CA THR A 116 -6.35 11.85 -11.14
C THR A 116 -5.22 10.86 -11.34
N ILE A 117 -5.10 9.90 -10.43
CA ILE A 117 -4.15 8.80 -10.58
C ILE A 117 -4.60 7.98 -11.81
N PRO A 118 -3.72 7.74 -12.80
CA PRO A 118 -4.06 6.87 -13.92
C PRO A 118 -4.56 5.52 -13.43
N ILE A 119 -5.59 4.97 -14.08
CA ILE A 119 -6.20 3.69 -13.68
C ILE A 119 -5.16 2.57 -13.67
N ALA A 120 -4.23 2.57 -14.64
CA ALA A 120 -3.12 1.61 -14.69
C ALA A 120 -2.27 1.66 -13.41
N VAL A 121 -1.83 2.85 -13.00
CA VAL A 121 -1.06 3.05 -11.76
C VAL A 121 -1.87 2.62 -10.54
N LYS A 122 -3.15 3.00 -10.48
CA LYS A 122 -4.04 2.58 -9.38
C LYS A 122 -4.14 1.05 -9.28
N ASN A 123 -4.24 0.36 -10.41
CA ASN A 123 -4.32 -1.10 -10.46
C ASN A 123 -2.99 -1.75 -10.05
N GLU A 124 -1.85 -1.25 -10.54
CA GLU A 124 -0.51 -1.71 -10.13
C GLU A 124 -0.28 -1.50 -8.63
N THR A 125 -0.59 -0.33 -8.10
CA THR A 125 -0.53 -0.06 -6.66
C THR A 125 -1.44 -0.99 -5.88
N THR A 126 -2.65 -1.27 -6.37
CA THR A 126 -3.58 -2.19 -5.70
C THR A 126 -3.03 -3.61 -5.68
N ALA A 127 -2.45 -4.07 -6.79
CA ALA A 127 -1.84 -5.39 -6.89
C ALA A 127 -0.62 -5.54 -5.96
N ALA A 128 0.27 -4.54 -5.93
CA ALA A 128 1.41 -4.53 -5.01
C ALA A 128 0.96 -4.51 -3.55
N MET A 129 -0.06 -3.72 -3.22
CA MET A 129 -0.63 -3.70 -1.88
C MET A 129 -1.30 -5.02 -1.48
N ASP A 130 -1.89 -5.74 -2.44
CA ASP A 130 -2.47 -7.07 -2.22
C ASP A 130 -1.39 -8.12 -1.98
N ALA A 131 -0.25 -8.06 -2.67
CA ALA A 131 0.89 -8.96 -2.43
C ALA A 131 1.46 -8.82 -1.01
N LEU A 132 1.42 -7.60 -0.45
CA LEU A 132 1.88 -7.30 0.91
C LEU A 132 0.85 -7.64 2.01
N ASP A 133 -0.36 -8.12 1.68
CA ASP A 133 -1.38 -8.46 2.68
C ASP A 133 -1.25 -9.91 3.15
N ASN A 134 -0.31 -10.14 4.07
CA ASN A 134 0.06 -11.47 4.59
C ASN A 134 -1.15 -12.31 5.05
N ILE A 135 -2.17 -11.68 5.65
CA ILE A 135 -3.40 -12.34 6.10
C ILE A 135 -4.20 -12.90 4.91
N ARG A 136 -4.29 -12.11 3.83
CA ARG A 136 -5.03 -12.51 2.63
C ARG A 136 -4.30 -13.64 1.92
N SER A 137 -2.99 -13.50 1.75
CA SER A 137 -2.14 -14.54 1.16
C SER A 137 -2.25 -15.85 1.94
N SER A 138 -2.11 -15.80 3.27
CA SER A 138 -2.25 -16.97 4.15
C SER A 138 -3.64 -17.62 4.02
N LEU A 139 -4.72 -16.82 3.99
CA LEU A 139 -6.07 -17.35 3.77
C LEU A 139 -6.24 -17.99 2.40
N GLU A 140 -5.73 -17.35 1.34
CA GLU A 140 -5.84 -17.82 -0.04
C GLU A 140 -4.98 -19.05 -0.34
N GLU A 141 -3.97 -19.38 0.49
CA GLU A 141 -3.23 -20.65 0.39
C GLU A 141 -4.13 -21.87 0.62
N ILE A 142 -5.01 -21.81 1.64
CA ILE A 142 -5.83 -22.96 2.08
C ILE A 142 -7.29 -22.83 1.62
N TYR A 143 -7.76 -21.61 1.37
CA TYR A 143 -9.17 -21.33 1.13
C TYR A 143 -9.39 -20.55 -0.17
N VAL A 144 -10.59 -20.69 -0.74
CA VAL A 144 -11.07 -19.86 -1.85
C VAL A 144 -12.07 -18.86 -1.30
N ILE A 145 -11.75 -17.57 -1.44
CA ILE A 145 -12.65 -16.47 -1.16
C ILE A 145 -13.58 -16.29 -2.36
N THR A 146 -14.86 -16.58 -2.18
CA THR A 146 -15.84 -16.67 -3.27
C THR A 146 -16.91 -15.59 -3.24
N GLY A 147 -17.10 -14.93 -2.10
CA GLY A 147 -18.20 -13.98 -1.88
C GLY A 147 -19.61 -14.60 -1.90
N ASN A 148 -19.73 -15.92 -2.16
CA ASN A 148 -21.01 -16.61 -2.20
C ASN A 148 -21.48 -16.99 -0.78
N PRO A 149 -22.66 -16.52 -0.32
CA PRO A 149 -23.16 -16.79 1.03
C PRO A 149 -23.49 -18.26 1.30
N ILE A 150 -23.55 -19.11 0.28
CA ILE A 150 -23.75 -20.57 0.41
C ILE A 150 -22.46 -21.25 0.87
N HIS A 151 -21.30 -20.70 0.50
CA HIS A 151 -20.01 -21.21 0.96
C HIS A 151 -19.77 -20.77 2.40
N ILE A 152 -19.71 -21.76 3.28
CA ILE A 152 -19.64 -21.54 4.72
C ILE A 152 -18.45 -22.26 5.33
N LEU A 153 -17.86 -21.62 6.33
CA LEU A 153 -16.77 -22.17 7.12
C LEU A 153 -17.03 -21.92 8.60
N GLY A 154 -16.76 -22.94 9.44
CA GLY A 154 -16.91 -22.81 10.88
C GLY A 154 -15.91 -21.79 11.45
N LYS A 155 -16.37 -20.99 12.43
CA LYS A 155 -15.55 -19.94 13.08
C LYS A 155 -14.17 -20.44 13.51
N GLU A 156 -14.13 -21.60 14.17
CA GLU A 156 -12.91 -22.16 14.74
C GLU A 156 -11.79 -22.33 13.71
N LYS A 157 -12.11 -22.72 12.47
CA LYS A 157 -11.09 -22.96 11.44
C LYS A 157 -10.30 -21.71 11.05
N ILE A 158 -10.98 -20.56 10.97
CA ILE A 158 -10.31 -19.28 10.68
C ILE A 158 -9.62 -18.77 11.94
N HIS A 159 -10.27 -18.90 13.11
CA HIS A 159 -9.66 -18.48 14.37
C HIS A 159 -8.35 -19.21 14.65
N THR A 160 -8.27 -20.52 14.45
CA THR A 160 -7.01 -21.25 14.66
C THR A 160 -5.88 -20.76 13.73
N MET A 161 -6.22 -20.26 12.55
CA MET A 161 -5.24 -19.89 11.53
C MET A 161 -4.64 -18.49 11.73
N ILE A 162 -5.48 -17.50 12.04
CA ILE A 162 -5.07 -16.08 12.01
C ILE A 162 -5.28 -15.36 13.34
N ARG A 163 -5.72 -16.03 14.41
CA ARG A 163 -6.01 -15.37 15.70
C ARG A 163 -4.82 -14.66 16.29
N ASP A 164 -3.61 -15.17 16.10
CA ASP A 164 -2.39 -14.58 16.66
C ASP A 164 -2.05 -13.22 16.01
N GLU A 165 -2.60 -12.94 14.83
CA GLU A 165 -2.47 -11.65 14.14
C GLU A 165 -3.49 -10.59 14.60
N PHE A 166 -4.42 -10.94 15.50
CA PHE A 166 -5.47 -10.01 15.95
C PHE A 166 -5.63 -9.96 17.46
N ASN A 167 -5.65 -8.73 17.99
CA ASN A 167 -5.94 -8.47 19.40
C ASN A 167 -7.39 -8.75 19.81
N SER A 168 -8.33 -8.91 18.86
CA SER A 168 -9.74 -9.17 19.16
C SER A 168 -10.52 -9.83 17.99
N ASP A 169 -11.58 -10.57 18.33
CA ASP A 169 -12.55 -11.09 17.33
C ASP A 169 -13.16 -9.97 16.47
N ARG A 170 -13.31 -8.75 17.03
CA ARG A 170 -13.90 -7.61 16.33
C ARG A 170 -12.96 -7.08 15.25
N SER A 171 -11.67 -6.92 15.55
CA SER A 171 -10.68 -6.48 14.57
C SER A 171 -10.53 -7.48 13.44
N MET A 172 -10.51 -8.77 13.77
CA MET A 172 -10.46 -9.83 12.77
C MET A 172 -11.71 -9.85 11.88
N ASN A 173 -12.91 -9.81 12.46
CA ASN A 173 -14.16 -9.78 11.68
C ASN A 173 -14.25 -8.55 10.76
N ASN A 174 -13.74 -7.39 11.21
CA ASN A 174 -13.67 -6.19 10.38
C ASN A 174 -12.73 -6.36 9.19
N LYS A 175 -11.56 -6.98 9.39
CA LYS A 175 -10.60 -7.28 8.31
C LYS A 175 -11.15 -8.34 7.35
N LEU A 176 -11.70 -9.45 7.84
CA LEU A 176 -12.32 -10.48 7.00
C LEU A 176 -13.46 -9.93 6.13
N LYS A 177 -14.22 -8.96 6.65
CA LYS A 177 -15.26 -8.26 5.88
C LYS A 177 -14.69 -7.47 4.71
N THR A 178 -13.46 -6.95 4.78
CA THR A 178 -12.83 -6.27 3.63
C THR A 178 -12.51 -7.23 2.50
N TYR A 179 -12.40 -8.53 2.78
CA TYR A 179 -12.24 -9.58 1.77
C TYR A 179 -13.57 -10.14 1.25
N GLY A 180 -14.71 -9.60 1.68
CA GLY A 180 -16.03 -10.14 1.34
C GLY A 180 -16.46 -11.33 2.20
N ILE A 181 -15.73 -11.65 3.27
CA ILE A 181 -16.07 -12.74 4.19
C ILE A 181 -16.94 -12.17 5.32
N THR A 182 -18.18 -12.65 5.43
CA THR A 182 -19.13 -12.13 6.42
C THR A 182 -19.32 -13.10 7.59
N TYR A 183 -19.15 -12.61 8.82
CA TYR A 183 -19.40 -13.41 10.02
C TYR A 183 -20.88 -13.38 10.43
N ASN A 184 -21.47 -14.55 10.68
CA ASN A 184 -22.81 -14.70 11.21
C ASN A 184 -22.79 -15.49 12.52
N LYS A 185 -23.01 -14.80 13.64
CA LYS A 185 -23.06 -15.37 15.00
C LYS A 185 -24.26 -16.26 15.29
N SER A 186 -25.37 -16.08 14.55
CA SER A 186 -26.65 -16.75 14.82
C SER A 186 -26.74 -18.12 14.16
N LYS A 187 -25.97 -18.34 13.10
CA LYS A 187 -25.93 -19.62 12.38
C LYS A 187 -24.93 -20.58 13.03
N ARG A 188 -25.27 -21.87 13.02
CA ARG A 188 -24.37 -22.96 13.44
C ARG A 188 -23.73 -23.59 12.22
N CYS A 189 -22.49 -24.05 12.38
CA CYS A 189 -21.84 -24.80 11.31
C CYS A 189 -22.50 -26.19 11.21
N PRO A 190 -22.98 -26.61 10.02
CA PRO A 190 -23.67 -27.88 9.87
C PRO A 190 -22.77 -29.09 10.04
N LYS A 191 -21.43 -28.95 9.92
CA LYS A 191 -20.48 -30.07 10.00
C LYS A 191 -20.05 -30.41 11.44
N ASN A 192 -20.03 -29.45 12.35
CA ASN A 192 -19.43 -29.59 13.69
C ASN A 192 -20.26 -28.92 14.80
N GLY A 193 -21.45 -28.36 14.49
CA GLY A 193 -22.39 -27.83 15.48
C GLY A 193 -21.94 -26.55 16.20
N SER A 194 -20.73 -26.05 15.93
CA SER A 194 -20.18 -24.83 16.53
C SER A 194 -21.02 -23.61 16.19
N LYS A 195 -21.23 -22.72 17.18
CA LYS A 195 -21.92 -21.44 16.99
C LYS A 195 -21.01 -20.46 16.26
N GLY A 196 -21.53 -19.77 15.26
CA GLY A 196 -20.78 -18.81 14.46
C GLY A 196 -20.19 -19.43 13.20
N ILE A 197 -20.48 -18.82 12.06
CA ILE A 197 -19.92 -19.22 10.75
C ILE A 197 -19.47 -18.00 9.97
N TYR A 198 -18.46 -18.20 9.14
CA TYR A 198 -18.05 -17.27 8.09
C TYR A 198 -18.69 -17.68 6.77
N LEU A 199 -19.21 -16.69 6.03
CA LEU A 199 -19.88 -16.82 4.74
C LEU A 199 -18.96 -16.26 3.64
N GLY A 200 -19.03 -16.81 2.43
CA GLY A 200 -18.26 -16.33 1.29
C GLY A 200 -16.88 -16.99 1.15
N ILE A 201 -16.60 -18.06 1.89
CA ILE A 201 -15.30 -18.76 1.89
C ILE A 201 -15.50 -20.27 1.94
N ARG A 202 -14.67 -21.03 1.21
CA ARG A 202 -14.63 -22.50 1.22
C ARG A 202 -13.19 -23.01 1.24
N LEU A 203 -12.98 -24.24 1.70
CA LEU A 203 -11.69 -24.92 1.60
C LEU A 203 -11.33 -25.10 0.11
N LYS A 204 -10.07 -24.90 -0.28
CA LYS A 204 -9.58 -25.42 -1.56
C LYS A 204 -9.73 -26.93 -1.54
N LEU A 205 -10.38 -27.48 -2.55
CA LEU A 205 -10.27 -28.91 -2.81
C LEU A 205 -8.99 -29.04 -3.63
N ASP A 206 -8.09 -29.94 -3.22
CA ASP A 206 -7.00 -30.33 -4.11
C ASP A 206 -7.67 -30.91 -5.36
N ASP A 207 -7.41 -30.29 -6.51
CA ASP A 207 -7.86 -30.85 -7.79
C ASP A 207 -7.11 -32.18 -7.98
N GLU A 208 -7.86 -33.29 -8.02
CA GLU A 208 -7.40 -34.58 -8.56
C GLU A 208 -7.08 -34.47 -10.06
#